data_AF-A0A6A4ZCN3-F1
#
_entry.id   AF-A0A6A4ZCN3-F1
#
_cell.length_a   1.000
_cell.length_b   1.000
_cell.length_c   1.000
_cell.angle_alpha   90.00
_cell.angle_beta   90.00
_cell.angle_gamma   90.00
#
_symmetry.space_group_name_H-M   'P 1'
#
loop_
_entity.id
_entity.type
_entity.pdbx_description
1 polymer ?
#
loop_
_entity_poly.entity_id
_entity_poly.type
_entity_poly.pdbx_seq_one_letter_code
_entity_poly.pdbx_strand_id
1 'polypeptide(L)'
;MLCVDAVILLAWMVADFPAPTTETTTATEFIGKVDHVSCHSSSFIFSALLIFWKAIITFGGVYVSFLIRDAGSDFQESVWIFASSCVVLLVALILLPLAFAVELPPATAYSFQSIVLLVGTLAVMGLMLGPKFCRLNAQDKSSTSTKGGTKG
;
A
#
# COMPACT_ATOMS: atom_id res chain seq x y z
N MET A 1 11.56 12.29 3.01
CA MET A 1 10.86 11.37 2.09
C MET A 1 9.81 12.12 1.26
N LEU A 2 8.79 12.72 1.89
CA LEU A 2 7.70 13.40 1.17
C LEU A 2 8.14 14.58 0.29
N CYS A 3 9.14 15.38 0.71
CA CYS A 3 9.68 16.44 -0.12
C CYS A 3 10.35 15.91 -1.40
N VAL A 4 10.99 14.75 -1.35
CA VAL A 4 11.61 14.12 -2.52
C VAL A 4 10.52 13.68 -3.50
N ASP A 5 9.45 13.07 -2.99
CA ASP A 5 8.28 12.71 -3.81
C ASP A 5 7.67 13.94 -4.48
N ALA A 6 7.48 15.03 -3.73
CA ALA A 6 6.91 16.28 -4.25
C ALA A 6 7.78 16.89 -5.36
N VAL A 7 9.10 16.89 -5.19
CA VAL A 7 10.04 17.41 -6.20
C VAL A 7 10.01 16.56 -7.47
N ILE A 8 10.00 15.23 -7.34
CA ILE A 8 9.91 14.33 -8.50
C ILE A 8 8.59 14.54 -9.26
N LEU A 9 7.47 14.65 -8.53
CA LEU A 9 6.16 14.88 -9.13
C LEU A 9 6.05 16.25 -9.80
N LEU A 10 6.59 17.31 -9.18
CA LEU A 10 6.61 18.63 -9.78
C LEU A 10 7.47 18.67 -11.05
N ALA A 11 8.66 18.07 -11.01
CA ALA A 11 9.53 17.97 -12.18
C ALA A 11 8.84 17.19 -13.31
N TRP A 12 8.12 16.10 -12.98
CA TRP A 12 7.35 15.34 -13.95
C TRP A 12 6.23 16.18 -14.57
N MET A 13 5.38 16.81 -13.75
CA MET A 13 4.25 17.60 -14.24
C MET A 13 4.65 18.82 -15.08
N VAL A 14 5.84 19.39 -14.83
CA VAL A 14 6.39 20.51 -15.62
C VAL A 14 7.01 20.02 -16.93
N ALA A 15 7.69 18.88 -16.92
CA ALA A 15 8.37 18.35 -18.09
C ALA A 15 7.44 17.62 -19.06
N ASP A 16 6.48 16.85 -18.53
CA ASP A 16 5.59 15.99 -19.29
C ASP A 16 4.25 15.82 -18.56
N PHE A 17 3.29 16.68 -18.91
CA PHE A 17 1.95 16.62 -18.35
C PHE A 17 1.15 15.48 -18.98
N PRO A 18 0.60 14.53 -18.19
CA PRO A 18 -0.16 13.41 -18.73
C PRO A 18 -1.50 13.90 -19.30
N ALA A 19 -1.58 14.02 -20.61
CA ALA A 19 -2.80 14.36 -21.34
C ALA A 19 -3.65 13.10 -21.61
N PRO A 20 -4.98 13.24 -21.71
CA PRO A 20 -5.85 12.11 -22.07
C PRO A 20 -5.63 11.71 -23.52
N THR A 21 -5.40 10.41 -23.74
CA THR A 21 -5.27 9.82 -25.07
C THR A 21 -6.46 8.89 -25.32
N THR A 22 -7.14 9.08 -26.45
CA THR A 22 -8.25 8.23 -26.89
C THR A 22 -7.72 7.12 -27.79
N GLU A 23 -7.86 5.87 -27.36
CA GLU A 23 -7.61 4.69 -28.19
C GLU A 23 -8.92 4.06 -28.62
N THR A 24 -9.18 4.02 -29.93
CA THR A 24 -10.37 3.40 -30.48
C THR A 24 -10.11 1.92 -30.74
N THR A 25 -10.68 1.03 -29.93
CA THR A 25 -10.59 -0.42 -30.12
C THR A 25 -11.89 -0.97 -30.69
N THR A 26 -11.83 -2.13 -31.35
CA THR A 26 -13.04 -2.81 -31.85
C THR A 26 -13.78 -3.42 -30.66
N ALA A 27 -15.08 -3.15 -30.58
CA ALA A 27 -15.93 -3.65 -29.51
C ALA A 27 -15.95 -5.20 -29.52
N THR A 28 -15.75 -5.81 -28.35
CA THR A 28 -15.80 -7.28 -28.19
C THR A 28 -17.22 -7.81 -28.00
N GLU A 29 -18.17 -6.96 -27.58
CA GLU A 29 -19.55 -7.35 -27.24
C GLU A 29 -20.59 -6.95 -28.29
N PHE A 30 -20.25 -6.04 -29.21
CA PHE A 30 -21.17 -5.59 -30.27
C PHE A 30 -20.39 -5.23 -31.54
N ILE A 31 -21.10 -5.14 -32.67
CA ILE A 31 -20.50 -4.70 -33.93
C ILE A 31 -20.35 -3.18 -33.86
N GLY A 32 -19.14 -2.70 -33.56
CA GLY A 32 -18.85 -1.27 -33.43
C GLY A 32 -17.43 -1.01 -32.93
N LYS A 33 -17.13 0.26 -32.66
CA LYS A 33 -15.87 0.71 -32.05
C LYS A 33 -16.17 1.31 -30.69
N VAL A 34 -15.31 1.06 -29.71
CA VAL A 34 -15.34 1.69 -28.37
C VAL A 34 -14.11 2.56 -28.24
N ASP A 35 -14.32 3.81 -27.83
CA ASP A 35 -13.23 4.71 -27.47
C ASP A 35 -12.85 4.47 -26.01
N HIS A 36 -11.60 4.06 -25.79
CA HIS A 36 -10.99 3.99 -24.47
C HIS A 36 -10.22 5.27 -24.23
N VAL A 37 -10.46 5.92 -23.10
CA VAL A 37 -9.69 7.10 -22.67
C VAL A 37 -8.71 6.64 -21.61
N SER A 38 -7.41 6.75 -21.91
CA SER A 38 -6.33 6.41 -20.99
C SER A 38 -5.38 7.60 -20.84
N CYS A 39 -4.81 7.76 -19.65
CA CYS A 39 -3.80 8.79 -19.39
C CYS A 39 -2.42 8.14 -19.44
N HIS A 40 -1.58 8.58 -20.37
CA HIS A 40 -0.20 8.14 -20.46
C HIS A 40 0.71 9.35 -20.50
N SER A 41 1.84 9.26 -19.81
CA SER A 41 2.95 10.18 -20.00
C SER A 41 3.68 9.79 -21.29
N SER A 42 4.29 10.75 -21.99
CA SER A 42 5.13 10.47 -23.17
C SER A 42 6.30 9.54 -22.84
N SER A 43 6.81 9.60 -21.61
CA SER A 43 8.00 8.87 -21.18
C SER A 43 7.75 8.04 -19.92
N PHE A 44 8.18 6.77 -19.95
CA PHE A 44 8.14 5.88 -18.78
C PHE A 44 9.18 6.24 -17.70
N ILE A 45 10.12 7.13 -18.00
CA ILE A 45 11.28 7.45 -17.15
C ILE A 45 10.85 7.94 -15.75
N PHE A 46 9.82 8.79 -15.67
CA PHE A 46 9.38 9.38 -14.40
C PHE A 46 8.66 8.35 -13.54
N SER A 47 7.79 7.53 -14.14
CA SER A 47 7.17 6.38 -13.47
C SER A 47 8.22 5.41 -12.93
N ALA A 48 9.23 5.07 -13.74
CA ALA A 48 10.31 4.18 -13.32
C ALA A 48 11.12 4.76 -12.15
N LEU A 49 11.45 6.05 -12.18
CA LEU A 49 12.19 6.72 -11.11
C LEU A 49 11.39 6.75 -9.80
N LEU A 50 10.07 6.99 -9.86
CA LEU A 50 9.19 6.92 -8.70
C LEU A 50 9.12 5.50 -8.12
N ILE A 51 8.94 4.48 -8.96
CA ILE A 51 8.91 3.08 -8.53
C ILE A 51 10.24 2.70 -7.87
N PHE A 52 11.36 3.08 -8.48
CA PHE A 52 12.69 2.84 -7.94
C PHE A 52 12.89 3.52 -6.58
N TRP A 53 12.49 4.79 -6.45
CA TRP A 53 12.54 5.51 -5.17
C TRP A 53 11.68 4.84 -4.09
N LYS A 54 10.48 4.39 -4.44
CA LYS A 54 9.60 3.64 -3.52
C LYS A 54 10.16 2.27 -3.15
N ALA A 55 10.88 1.61 -4.06
CA ALA A 55 11.57 0.37 -3.76
C ALA A 55 12.68 0.60 -2.71
N ILE A 56 13.54 1.62 -2.89
CA ILE A 56 14.59 1.95 -1.90
C ILE A 56 13.99 2.19 -0.52
N ILE A 57 12.93 3.00 -0.44
CA ILE A 57 12.28 3.30 0.84
C ILE A 57 11.68 2.03 1.47
N THR A 58 10.99 1.21 0.67
CA THR A 58 10.33 0.00 1.16
C THR A 58 11.36 -1.03 1.65
N PHE A 59 12.39 -1.33 0.86
CA PHE A 59 13.45 -2.25 1.26
C PHE A 59 14.26 -1.73 2.44
N GLY A 60 14.58 -0.43 2.46
CA GLY A 60 15.23 0.21 3.60
C GLY A 60 14.38 0.12 4.87
N GLY A 61 13.08 0.35 4.76
CA GLY A 61 12.13 0.23 5.87
C GLY A 61 12.04 -1.20 6.40
N VAL A 62 11.93 -2.19 5.52
CA VAL A 62 11.94 -3.61 5.89
C VAL A 62 13.26 -4.00 6.56
N TYR A 63 14.40 -3.54 6.03
CA TYR A 63 15.71 -3.81 6.60
C TYR A 63 15.87 -3.24 8.01
N VAL A 64 15.52 -1.97 8.23
CA VAL A 64 15.56 -1.36 9.56
C VAL A 64 14.59 -2.08 10.50
N SER A 65 13.37 -2.40 10.03
CA SER A 65 12.37 -3.14 10.81
C SER A 65 12.86 -4.52 11.24
N PHE A 66 13.62 -5.20 10.38
CA PHE A 66 14.23 -6.49 10.69
C PHE A 66 15.30 -6.38 11.78
N LEU A 67 16.12 -5.32 11.76
CA LEU A 67 17.17 -5.09 12.76
C LEU A 67 16.61 -4.79 14.15
N ILE A 68 15.49 -4.08 14.23
CA ILE A 68 14.88 -3.67 15.52
C ILE A 68 13.91 -4.71 16.09
N ARG A 69 13.63 -5.80 15.36
CA ARG A 69 12.60 -6.80 15.73
C ARG A 69 12.87 -7.49 17.07
N ASP A 70 14.14 -7.68 17.42
CA ASP A 70 14.55 -8.35 18.67
C ASP A 70 15.01 -7.35 19.75
N ALA A 71 14.66 -6.06 19.60
CA ALA A 71 14.85 -5.09 20.68
C ALA A 71 14.02 -5.47 21.91
N GLY A 72 14.56 -5.21 23.11
CA GLY A 72 14.03 -5.69 24.40
C GLY A 72 12.54 -5.40 24.65
N SER A 73 11.96 -5.99 25.70
CA SER A 73 10.51 -6.06 25.98
C SER A 73 9.70 -4.75 25.89
N ASP A 74 10.35 -3.59 25.93
CA ASP A 74 9.74 -2.28 25.72
C ASP A 74 9.35 -2.01 24.24
N PHE A 75 9.84 -2.81 23.29
CA PHE A 75 9.61 -2.68 21.85
C PHE A 75 8.84 -3.86 21.23
N GLN A 76 7.88 -4.46 21.96
CA GLN A 76 6.96 -5.47 21.38
C GLN A 76 6.16 -4.95 20.16
N GLU A 77 6.10 -3.63 19.94
CA GLU A 77 5.50 -3.03 18.73
C GLU A 77 6.34 -3.27 17.46
N SER A 78 7.65 -3.48 17.58
CA SER A 78 8.58 -3.62 16.44
C SER A 78 8.26 -4.84 15.55
N VAL A 79 7.81 -5.95 16.13
CA VAL A 79 7.43 -7.16 15.39
C VAL A 79 6.21 -6.91 14.48
N TRP A 80 5.26 -6.09 14.94
CA TRP A 80 4.06 -5.73 14.18
C TRP A 80 4.38 -4.75 13.06
N ILE A 81 5.38 -3.87 13.28
CA ILE A 81 5.95 -2.99 12.25
C ILE A 81 6.63 -3.78 11.14
N PHE A 82 7.44 -4.77 11.52
CA PHE A 82 8.05 -5.68 10.55
C PHE A 82 7.00 -6.45 9.75
N ALA A 83 6.02 -7.06 10.43
CA ALA A 83 4.94 -7.81 9.78
C ALA A 83 4.15 -6.93 8.79
N SER A 84 3.81 -5.71 9.18
CA SER A 84 3.09 -4.76 8.32
C SER A 84 3.93 -4.33 7.10
N SER A 85 5.23 -4.14 7.27
CA SER A 85 6.14 -3.82 6.17
C SER A 85 6.23 -4.96 5.14
N CYS A 86 6.23 -6.21 5.61
CA CYS A 86 6.15 -7.38 4.73
C CYS A 86 4.83 -7.45 3.96
N VAL A 87 3.69 -7.11 4.58
CA VAL A 87 2.39 -7.04 3.89
C VAL A 87 2.42 -5.99 2.78
N VAL A 88 2.95 -4.79 3.05
CA VAL A 88 3.08 -3.73 2.03
C VAL A 88 3.96 -4.18 0.86
N LEU A 89 5.07 -4.87 1.15
CA LEU A 89 5.95 -5.43 0.12
C LEU A 89 5.23 -6.47 -0.75
N LEU A 90 4.47 -7.39 -0.15
CA LEU A 90 3.70 -8.40 -0.89
C LEU A 90 2.62 -7.76 -1.76
N VAL A 91 1.89 -6.78 -1.24
CA VAL A 91 0.88 -6.02 -2.00
C VAL A 91 1.53 -5.32 -3.19
N ALA A 92 2.69 -4.67 -2.99
CA ALA A 92 3.42 -4.02 -4.07
C ALA A 92 3.89 -5.01 -5.14
N LEU A 93 4.39 -6.19 -4.74
CA LEU A 93 4.83 -7.25 -5.66
C LEU A 93 3.68 -7.84 -6.49
N ILE A 94 2.45 -7.82 -5.98
CA ILE A 94 1.25 -8.25 -6.72
C ILE A 94 0.76 -7.15 -7.67
N LEU A 95 0.72 -5.90 -7.21
CA LEU A 95 0.17 -4.79 -7.99
C LEU A 95 1.09 -4.33 -9.12
N LEU A 96 2.41 -4.41 -8.93
CA LEU A 96 3.37 -3.97 -9.94
C LEU A 96 3.27 -4.73 -11.28
N PRO A 97 3.28 -6.08 -11.31
CA PRO A 97 3.08 -6.81 -12.56
C PRO A 97 1.66 -6.61 -13.12
N LEU A 98 0.66 -6.46 -12.25
CA LEU A 98 -0.70 -6.16 -12.69
C LEU A 98 -0.81 -4.78 -13.38
N ALA A 99 0.04 -3.83 -12.99
CA ALA A 99 0.05 -2.49 -13.57
C ALA A 99 0.87 -2.39 -14.87
N PHE A 100 1.91 -3.24 -15.05
CA PHE A 100 2.88 -3.07 -16.14
C PHE A 100 3.14 -4.32 -17.01
N ALA A 101 2.76 -5.52 -16.57
CA ALA A 101 3.07 -6.77 -17.25
C ALA A 101 1.83 -7.58 -17.68
N VAL A 102 0.64 -7.23 -17.19
CA VAL A 102 -0.59 -7.96 -17.46
C VAL A 102 -1.61 -7.02 -18.10
N GLU A 103 -2.08 -7.40 -19.28
CA GLU A 103 -3.20 -6.74 -19.96
C GLU A 103 -4.52 -7.47 -19.59
N LEU A 104 -5.42 -6.76 -18.93
CA LEU A 104 -6.73 -7.25 -18.51
C LEU A 104 -7.80 -6.23 -18.94
N PRO A 105 -9.06 -6.68 -19.12
CA PRO A 105 -10.18 -5.75 -19.29
C PRO A 105 -10.20 -4.67 -18.18
N PRO A 106 -10.50 -3.40 -18.49
CA PRO A 106 -10.38 -2.30 -17.53
C PRO A 106 -11.17 -2.52 -16.23
N ALA A 107 -12.36 -3.11 -16.33
CA ALA A 107 -13.20 -3.41 -15.18
C ALA A 107 -12.57 -4.48 -14.25
N THR A 108 -11.94 -5.51 -14.81
CA THR A 108 -11.31 -6.59 -14.03
C THR A 108 -9.98 -6.13 -13.43
N ALA A 109 -9.18 -5.37 -14.18
CA ALA A 109 -7.95 -4.76 -13.68
C ALA A 109 -8.23 -3.85 -12.48
N TYR A 110 -9.19 -2.92 -12.61
CA TYR A 110 -9.52 -1.96 -11.57
C TYR A 110 -10.09 -2.63 -10.31
N SER A 111 -11.01 -3.58 -10.48
CA SER A 111 -11.60 -4.30 -9.35
C SER A 111 -10.55 -5.12 -8.58
N PHE A 112 -9.67 -5.84 -9.29
CA PHE A 112 -8.60 -6.60 -8.65
C PHE A 112 -7.61 -5.70 -7.91
N GLN A 113 -7.15 -4.61 -8.54
CA GLN A 113 -6.27 -3.62 -7.89
C GLN A 113 -6.90 -3.05 -6.62
N SER A 114 -8.18 -2.66 -6.71
CA SER A 114 -8.91 -2.07 -5.58
C SER A 114 -9.07 -3.06 -4.42
N ILE A 115 -9.41 -4.32 -4.70
CA ILE A 115 -9.57 -5.35 -3.67
C ILE A 115 -8.24 -5.63 -2.97
N VAL A 116 -7.16 -5.82 -3.73
CA VAL A 116 -5.82 -6.08 -3.18
C VAL A 116 -5.35 -4.91 -2.31
N LEU A 117 -5.55 -3.66 -2.78
CA LEU A 117 -5.24 -2.46 -1.99
C LEU A 117 -6.07 -2.37 -0.71
N LEU A 118 -7.37 -2.62 -0.78
CA LEU A 118 -8.27 -2.59 0.37
C LEU A 118 -7.84 -3.62 1.42
N VAL A 119 -7.66 -4.88 1.01
CA VAL A 119 -7.27 -5.97 1.90
C VAL A 119 -5.89 -5.71 2.51
N GLY A 120 -4.92 -5.25 1.71
CA GLY A 120 -3.60 -4.86 2.18
C GLY A 120 -3.66 -3.75 3.24
N THR A 121 -4.48 -2.73 3.00
CA THR A 121 -4.66 -1.62 3.94
C THR A 121 -5.30 -2.08 5.25
N LEU A 122 -6.36 -2.89 5.17
CA LEU A 122 -7.02 -3.46 6.34
C LEU A 122 -6.09 -4.35 7.16
N ALA A 123 -5.26 -5.16 6.49
CA ALA A 123 -4.29 -6.01 7.15
C ALA A 123 -3.24 -5.18 7.90
N VAL A 124 -2.67 -4.14 7.27
CA VAL A 124 -1.70 -3.23 7.92
C VAL A 124 -2.33 -2.53 9.12
N MET A 125 -3.55 -1.99 8.96
CA MET A 125 -4.27 -1.34 10.06
C MET A 125 -4.56 -2.31 11.20
N GLY A 126 -4.97 -3.54 10.89
CA GLY A 126 -5.21 -4.60 11.87
C GLY A 126 -3.96 -5.00 12.64
N LEU A 127 -2.81 -5.15 11.95
CA LEU A 127 -1.53 -5.49 12.58
C LEU A 127 -1.02 -4.37 13.49
N MET A 128 -1.26 -3.10 13.14
CA MET A 128 -0.79 -1.94 13.93
C MET A 128 -1.69 -1.61 15.12
N LEU A 129 -3.01 -1.67 14.92
CA LEU A 129 -3.99 -1.26 15.91
C LEU A 129 -4.47 -2.41 16.79
N GLY A 130 -4.54 -3.63 16.24
CA GLY A 130 -5.03 -4.82 16.93
C GLY A 130 -4.34 -5.09 18.27
N PRO A 131 -2.99 -5.15 18.33
CA PRO A 131 -2.27 -5.37 19.58
C PRO A 131 -2.56 -4.31 20.63
N LYS A 132 -2.75 -3.06 20.20
CA LYS A 132 -3.08 -1.93 21.08
C LYS A 132 -4.46 -2.13 21.71
N PHE A 133 -5.47 -2.40 20.90
CA PHE A 133 -6.82 -2.67 21.40
C PHE A 133 -6.89 -3.89 22.33
N CYS A 134 -6.17 -4.96 22.02
CA CYS A 134 -6.08 -6.14 22.89
C CYS A 134 -5.46 -5.79 24.25
N ARG A 135 -4.39 -4.98 24.26
CA ARG A 135 -3.70 -4.59 25.49
C ARG A 135 -4.54 -3.67 26.37
N LEU A 136 -5.24 -2.70 25.76
CA LEU A 136 -6.21 -1.86 26.48
C LEU A 136 -7.32 -2.68 27.12
N ASN A 137 -7.95 -3.58 26.37
CA ASN A 137 -9.03 -4.45 26.88
C ASN A 137 -8.56 -5.37 28.02
N ALA A 138 -7.31 -5.84 28.00
CA ALA A 138 -6.74 -6.62 29.10
C ALA A 138 -6.55 -5.79 30.39
N GLN A 139 -6.14 -4.52 30.27
CA GLN A 139 -6.02 -3.60 31.40
C GLN A 139 -7.38 -3.25 32.01
N ASP A 140 -8.43 -3.07 31.19
CA ASP A 140 -9.79 -2.82 31.67
C ASP A 140 -10.36 -4.01 32.46
N LYS A 141 -10.11 -5.24 31.99
CA LYS A 141 -10.51 -6.46 32.72
C LYS A 141 -9.75 -6.63 34.04
N SER A 142 -8.45 -6.31 34.06
CA SER A 142 -7.63 -6.37 35.28
C SER A 142 -8.09 -5.36 36.33
N SER A 143 -8.37 -4.10 35.94
CA SER A 143 -8.83 -3.06 36.86
C SER A 143 -10.23 -3.32 37.42
N THR A 144 -11.12 -3.96 36.65
CA THR A 144 -12.46 -4.37 37.10
C THR A 144 -12.38 -5.49 38.14
N SER A 145 -11.48 -6.47 37.96
CA SER A 145 -11.30 -7.57 38.90
C SER A 145 -10.82 -7.10 40.28
N THR A 146 -9.95 -6.09 40.35
CA THR A 146 -9.46 -5.54 41.62
C THR A 146 -10.55 -4.79 42.41
N LYS A 147 -11.50 -4.12 41.74
CA LYS A 147 -12.61 -3.42 42.42
C LYS A 147 -13.67 -4.36 43.00
N GLY A 148 -13.79 -5.59 42.51
CA GLY A 148 -14.74 -6.59 43.01
C GLY A 148 -14.28 -7.34 44.27
N GLY A 149 -12.99 -7.27 44.62
CA GLY A 149 -12.39 -8.05 45.72
C GLY A 149 -12.36 -7.37 47.09
N THR A 150 -12.85 -6.13 47.23
CA THR A 150 -12.81 -5.39 48.51
C THR A 150 -14.20 -5.33 49.14
N LYS A 151 -14.69 -6.48 49.60
CA LYS A 151 -15.75 -6.58 50.62
C LYS A 151 -15.36 -7.72 51.57
N GLY A 152 -14.43 -7.40 52.46
CA GLY A 152 -14.20 -8.12 53.72
C GLY A 152 -14.74 -7.26 54.86
#